data_AF-A0A7V5YVR9-F1
#
_entry.id   AF-A0A7V5YVR9-F1
#
_cell.length_a   1.000
_cell.length_b   1.000
_cell.length_c   1.000
_cell.angle_alpha   90.00
_cell.angle_beta   90.00
_cell.angle_gamma   90.00
#
_symmetry.space_group_name_H-M   'P 1'
#
loop_
_entity.id
_entity.type
_entity.pdbx_description
1 polymer ?
#
loop_
_entity_poly.entity_id
_entity_poly.type
_entity_poly.pdbx_seq_one_letter_code
_entity_poly.pdbx_strand_id
1 'polypeptide(L)'
;METTRRELLKGMTGMALGAVATSALAGLVGCAPKEAMAAQGTATPTAAPAFPWPYQKVDPIAAAERAYAAYSQGGCMFGAFEGILGELRDKVGGPYLTFPSAMMKYGAAGVVGWGTLCGALNGAAALLYLVLDAKAATALINEVFAWYGSEELPNYKPKAPKFDTIKTSVANSPLCHVSVTTWSVKSGFKTGSPERAERCAWLTASVAKYAVELLNQQADSAFKAAHEVPQDVKACLSCHGKGGEVENVHATSATSCTVCHTDIKPNHPSK
;
A
#
# COMPACT_ATOMS: atom_id res chain seq x y z
N MET A 1 -13.14 45.22 -6.11
CA MET A 1 -12.81 44.30 -7.22
C MET A 1 -12.12 43.09 -6.62
N GLU A 2 -12.85 41.98 -6.49
CA GLU A 2 -12.29 40.72 -5.98
C GLU A 2 -11.45 40.07 -7.07
N THR A 3 -10.14 40.00 -6.85
CA THR A 3 -9.22 39.25 -7.69
C THR A 3 -9.44 37.76 -7.45
N THR A 4 -9.98 37.06 -8.45
CA THR A 4 -10.25 35.62 -8.36
C THR A 4 -8.95 34.82 -8.49
N ARG A 5 -8.87 33.69 -7.78
CA ARG A 5 -7.71 32.76 -7.72
C ARG A 5 -7.18 32.29 -9.09
N ARG A 6 -7.97 32.46 -10.15
CA ARG A 6 -7.64 32.09 -11.53
C ARG A 6 -6.65 33.06 -12.21
N GLU A 7 -6.58 34.31 -11.73
CA GLU A 7 -5.61 35.31 -12.22
C GLU A 7 -4.23 35.16 -11.54
N LEU A 8 -4.19 34.67 -10.29
CA LEU A 8 -2.94 34.39 -9.57
C LEU A 8 -2.14 33.23 -10.22
N LEU A 9 -2.86 32.25 -10.79
CA LEU A 9 -2.25 31.08 -11.42
C LEU A 9 -1.73 31.34 -12.85
N LYS A 10 -2.17 32.42 -13.50
CA LYS A 10 -1.63 32.84 -14.81
C LYS A 10 -0.39 33.71 -14.70
N GLY A 11 -0.12 34.28 -13.51
CA GLY A 11 1.09 35.06 -13.24
C GLY A 11 2.33 34.24 -12.89
N MET A 12 2.21 32.93 -12.67
CA MET A 12 3.31 32.05 -12.21
C MET A 12 3.82 31.06 -13.27
N THR A 13 3.37 31.14 -14.52
CA THR A 13 3.83 30.28 -15.63
C THR A 13 4.93 30.96 -16.47
N GLY A 14 5.92 31.56 -15.82
CA GLY A 14 6.97 32.30 -16.49
C GLY A 14 8.26 32.44 -15.69
N MET A 15 8.83 31.34 -15.19
CA MET A 15 10.24 31.30 -14.80
C MET A 15 10.77 29.86 -14.76
N ALA A 16 11.06 29.33 -15.95
CA ALA A 16 12.10 28.32 -16.10
C ALA A 16 13.33 29.06 -16.65
N LEU A 17 14.42 29.06 -15.89
CA LEU A 17 15.82 29.08 -16.34
C LEU A 17 16.72 29.31 -15.12
N GLY A 18 17.68 28.40 -14.93
CA GLY A 18 18.65 28.47 -13.86
C GLY A 18 19.46 29.76 -13.88
N ALA A 19 19.71 30.29 -12.71
CA ALA A 19 20.77 31.26 -12.47
C ALA A 19 21.40 30.93 -11.11
N VAL A 20 22.65 30.49 -11.17
CA VAL A 20 23.57 30.46 -10.04
C VAL A 20 23.72 31.90 -9.56
N ALA A 21 23.16 32.22 -8.38
CA ALA A 21 23.44 33.48 -7.72
C ALA A 21 24.74 33.33 -6.92
N THR A 22 25.87 33.60 -7.57
CA THR A 22 27.13 33.88 -6.88
C THR A 22 27.01 35.23 -6.16
N SER A 23 26.74 35.20 -4.86
CA SER A 23 26.92 36.38 -4.00
C SER A 23 28.41 36.53 -3.66
N ALA A 24 29.14 37.18 -4.55
CA ALA A 24 30.42 37.79 -4.22
C ALA A 24 30.15 39.06 -3.41
N LEU A 25 30.33 39.02 -2.09
CA LEU A 25 30.66 40.20 -1.30
C LEU A 25 32.09 40.03 -0.79
N ALA A 26 33.01 40.69 -1.50
CA ALA A 26 34.34 40.99 -1.01
C ALA A 26 34.24 42.05 0.09
N GLY A 27 34.81 41.77 1.26
CA GLY A 27 34.82 42.65 2.43
C GLY A 27 35.93 42.28 3.43
N LEU A 28 37.16 42.55 3.04
CA LEU A 28 38.33 43.02 3.83
C LEU A 28 38.65 42.42 5.23
N VAL A 29 39.82 41.75 5.24
CA VAL A 29 40.93 41.81 6.23
C VAL A 29 40.76 41.13 7.60
N GLY A 30 41.46 40.00 7.76
CA GLY A 30 41.86 39.41 9.05
C GLY A 30 42.65 38.11 8.85
N CYS A 31 43.97 38.16 9.05
CA CYS A 31 44.90 37.05 8.86
C CYS A 31 44.58 35.81 9.74
N ALA A 32 44.43 34.64 9.13
CA ALA A 32 44.58 33.33 9.77
C ALA A 32 45.05 32.30 8.72
N PRO A 33 45.92 31.33 9.09
CA PRO A 33 46.66 30.50 8.15
C PRO A 33 45.76 29.52 7.38
N LYS A 34 46.13 29.29 6.10
CA LYS A 34 45.57 28.31 5.17
C LYS A 34 45.59 26.90 5.77
N GLU A 35 44.50 26.49 6.39
CA GLU A 35 44.14 25.08 6.42
C GLU A 35 43.51 24.72 5.08
N ALA A 36 44.04 23.68 4.45
CA ALA A 36 43.55 23.17 3.19
C ALA A 36 42.09 22.74 3.36
N MET A 37 41.18 23.54 2.83
CA MET A 37 39.79 23.14 2.58
C MET A 37 39.85 21.93 1.65
N ALA A 38 39.68 20.74 2.23
CA ALA A 38 39.47 19.51 1.49
C ALA A 38 38.33 19.79 0.51
N ALA A 39 38.60 19.58 -0.78
CA ALA A 39 37.60 19.68 -1.83
C ALA A 39 36.43 18.78 -1.42
N GLN A 40 35.31 19.39 -1.00
CA GLN A 40 34.04 18.72 -0.90
C GLN A 40 33.72 18.29 -2.32
N GLY A 41 34.01 17.02 -2.62
CA GLY A 41 33.59 16.39 -3.86
C GLY A 41 32.09 16.64 -3.98
N THR A 42 31.71 17.44 -4.98
CA THR A 42 30.33 17.58 -5.38
C THR A 42 29.86 16.19 -5.78
N ALA A 43 29.23 15.48 -4.84
CA ALA A 43 28.59 14.21 -5.14
C ALA A 43 27.54 14.52 -6.20
N THR A 44 27.83 14.12 -7.43
CA THR A 44 26.88 14.17 -8.52
C THR A 44 25.61 13.47 -8.03
N PRO A 45 24.43 14.10 -8.06
CA PRO A 45 23.19 13.46 -7.65
C PRO A 45 23.07 12.14 -8.42
N THR A 46 23.21 11.02 -7.71
CA THR A 46 23.00 9.70 -8.32
C THR A 46 21.53 9.67 -8.71
N ALA A 47 21.26 9.46 -10.00
CA ALA A 47 19.89 9.39 -10.50
C ALA A 47 19.10 8.35 -9.70
N ALA A 48 17.85 8.68 -9.35
CA ALA A 48 17.00 7.74 -8.65
C ALA A 48 16.87 6.44 -9.48
N PRO A 49 16.96 5.26 -8.84
CA PRO A 49 16.86 3.98 -9.54
C PRO A 49 15.49 3.87 -10.23
N ALA A 50 15.51 3.57 -11.53
CA ALA A 50 14.30 3.36 -12.31
C ALA A 50 13.50 2.16 -11.79
N PHE A 51 12.17 2.23 -11.87
CA PHE A 51 11.30 1.09 -11.63
C PHE A 51 11.26 0.16 -12.86
N PRO A 52 11.01 -1.14 -12.68
CA PRO A 52 10.90 -1.87 -11.41
C PRO A 52 12.27 -2.13 -10.75
N TRP A 53 12.28 -2.23 -9.43
CA TRP A 53 13.48 -2.59 -8.65
C TRP A 53 13.74 -4.10 -8.66
N PRO A 54 15.01 -4.54 -8.54
CA PRO A 54 15.38 -5.95 -8.68
C PRO A 54 14.82 -6.84 -7.56
N TYR A 55 14.01 -7.83 -7.93
CA TYR A 55 13.46 -8.80 -6.99
C TYR A 55 14.35 -10.05 -6.86
N GLN A 56 14.53 -10.54 -5.63
CA GLN A 56 14.98 -11.90 -5.34
C GLN A 56 13.96 -12.56 -4.42
N LYS A 57 13.77 -13.88 -4.57
CA LYS A 57 12.82 -14.63 -3.75
C LYS A 57 13.16 -14.48 -2.26
N VAL A 58 12.16 -14.08 -1.48
CA VAL A 58 12.26 -13.96 -0.02
C VAL A 58 11.38 -15.01 0.65
N ASP A 59 11.70 -15.36 1.90
CA ASP A 59 10.90 -16.32 2.68
C ASP A 59 9.56 -15.67 3.09
N PRO A 60 8.40 -16.22 2.68
CA PRO A 60 7.10 -15.69 3.08
C PRO A 60 6.91 -15.63 4.59
N ILE A 61 7.49 -16.58 5.34
CA ILE A 61 7.37 -16.64 6.80
C ILE A 61 8.20 -15.54 7.45
N ALA A 62 9.45 -15.32 6.98
CA ALA A 62 10.28 -14.22 7.45
C ALA A 62 9.60 -12.85 7.22
N ALA A 63 9.04 -12.65 6.02
CA ALA A 63 8.29 -11.43 5.70
C ALA A 63 7.05 -11.24 6.60
N ALA A 64 6.32 -12.33 6.90
CA ALA A 64 5.17 -12.31 7.79
C ALA A 64 5.55 -11.92 9.24
N GLU A 65 6.60 -12.53 9.78
CA GLU A 65 7.11 -12.22 11.12
C GLU A 65 7.61 -10.77 11.21
N ARG A 66 8.34 -10.31 10.20
CA ARG A 66 8.78 -8.91 10.14
C ARG A 66 7.59 -7.96 10.04
N ALA A 67 6.58 -8.29 9.25
CA ALA A 67 5.38 -7.47 9.12
C ALA A 67 4.60 -7.37 10.45
N TYR A 68 4.47 -8.49 11.16
CA TYR A 68 3.87 -8.54 12.50
C TYR A 68 4.61 -7.62 13.48
N ALA A 69 5.94 -7.76 13.56
CA ALA A 69 6.77 -6.94 14.45
C ALA A 69 6.76 -5.44 14.07
N ALA A 70 6.72 -5.13 12.78
CA ALA A 70 6.69 -3.75 12.29
C ALA A 70 5.34 -3.06 12.51
N TYR A 71 4.24 -3.81 12.64
CA TYR A 71 2.90 -3.26 12.85
C TYR A 71 2.85 -2.24 14.01
N SER A 72 3.46 -2.56 15.16
CA SER A 72 3.41 -1.67 16.33
C SER A 72 4.19 -0.37 16.16
N GLN A 73 5.03 -0.26 15.12
CA GLN A 73 5.85 0.93 14.88
C GLN A 73 5.15 1.95 13.95
N GLY A 74 4.13 1.52 13.20
CA GLY A 74 3.57 2.33 12.12
C GLY A 74 2.20 1.93 11.57
N GLY A 75 1.56 0.92 12.14
CA GLY A 75 0.27 0.39 11.68
C GLY A 75 0.39 -0.51 10.45
N CYS A 76 -0.77 -0.87 9.89
CA CYS A 76 -0.90 -2.00 8.96
C CYS A 76 -0.14 -1.80 7.64
N MET A 77 -0.16 -0.58 7.09
CA MET A 77 0.52 -0.25 5.83
C MET A 77 2.03 -0.30 5.97
N PHE A 78 2.54 0.40 6.98
CA PHE A 78 3.95 0.33 7.33
C PHE A 78 4.40 -1.11 7.57
N GLY A 79 3.67 -1.87 8.39
CA GLY A 79 4.02 -3.26 8.70
C GLY A 79 4.08 -4.15 7.46
N ALA A 80 3.06 -4.13 6.60
CA ALA A 80 3.05 -4.98 5.40
C ALA A 80 4.15 -4.58 4.41
N PHE A 81 4.38 -3.28 4.23
CA PHE A 81 5.45 -2.79 3.36
C PHE A 81 6.84 -3.14 3.91
N GLU A 82 7.10 -2.86 5.19
CA GLU A 82 8.39 -3.20 5.84
C GLU A 82 8.65 -4.69 5.95
N GLY A 83 7.60 -5.50 6.13
CA GLY A 83 7.71 -6.94 6.15
C GLY A 83 8.42 -7.48 4.91
N ILE A 84 8.07 -6.96 3.74
CA ILE A 84 8.64 -7.42 2.47
C ILE A 84 9.89 -6.60 2.09
N LEU A 85 9.85 -5.29 2.26
CA LEU A 85 10.98 -4.39 1.98
C LEU A 85 12.21 -4.77 2.81
N GLY A 86 12.02 -5.09 4.08
CA GLY A 86 13.11 -5.47 4.97
C GLY A 86 13.80 -6.76 4.55
N GLU A 87 13.06 -7.76 4.08
CA GLU A 87 13.65 -8.98 3.50
C GLU A 87 14.43 -8.67 2.22
N LEU A 88 13.91 -7.75 1.38
CA LEU A 88 14.61 -7.31 0.16
C LEU A 88 15.87 -6.48 0.46
N ARG A 89 15.88 -5.69 1.55
CA ARG A 89 17.09 -5.02 2.03
C ARG A 89 18.19 -6.03 2.36
N ASP A 90 17.82 -7.11 3.04
CA ASP A 90 18.78 -8.13 3.47
C ASP A 90 19.25 -9.02 2.30
N LYS A 91 18.37 -9.32 1.34
CA LYS A 91 18.68 -10.21 0.21
C LYS A 91 19.30 -9.50 -1.01
N VAL A 92 18.87 -8.28 -1.29
CA VAL A 92 19.24 -7.56 -2.52
C VAL A 92 20.13 -6.36 -2.23
N GLY A 93 19.94 -5.68 -1.10
CA GLY A 93 20.66 -4.46 -0.77
C GLY A 93 20.11 -3.24 -1.48
N GLY A 94 20.97 -2.46 -2.15
CA GLY A 94 20.52 -1.30 -2.94
C GLY A 94 19.63 -1.75 -4.11
N PRO A 95 18.53 -1.04 -4.42
CA PRO A 95 18.13 0.27 -3.90
C PRO A 95 17.27 0.28 -2.62
N TYR A 96 16.94 -0.88 -2.04
CA TYR A 96 16.03 -0.98 -0.89
C TYR A 96 16.60 -0.35 0.40
N LEU A 97 17.92 -0.31 0.55
CA LEU A 97 18.60 0.22 1.74
C LEU A 97 18.26 1.68 2.05
N THR A 98 17.97 2.49 1.03
CA THR A 98 17.72 3.93 1.19
C THR A 98 16.25 4.31 1.12
N PHE A 99 15.34 3.34 0.91
CA PHE A 99 13.91 3.64 0.80
C PHE A 99 13.35 4.16 2.14
N PRO A 100 12.70 5.34 2.18
CA PRO A 100 12.20 5.97 3.40
C PRO A 100 10.84 5.40 3.82
N SER A 101 10.79 4.11 4.15
CA SER A 101 9.59 3.33 4.48
C SER A 101 8.72 3.91 5.61
N ALA A 102 9.30 4.71 6.50
CA ALA A 102 8.56 5.46 7.52
C ALA A 102 7.44 6.33 6.92
N MET A 103 7.54 6.71 5.64
CA MET A 103 6.44 7.40 4.94
C MET A 103 5.14 6.60 4.98
N MET A 104 5.19 5.26 4.95
CA MET A 104 4.01 4.38 4.88
C MET A 104 3.15 4.38 6.16
N LYS A 105 3.59 5.06 7.22
CA LYS A 105 2.79 5.21 8.45
C LYS A 105 1.48 5.98 8.24
N TYR A 106 1.39 6.78 7.17
CA TYR A 106 0.15 7.50 6.84
C TYR A 106 -1.04 6.54 6.63
N GLY A 107 -0.79 5.33 6.14
CA GLY A 107 -1.84 4.35 5.83
C GLY A 107 -2.47 3.66 7.04
N ALA A 108 -2.05 4.00 8.26
CA ALA A 108 -2.62 3.43 9.48
C ALA A 108 -4.14 3.65 9.55
N ALA A 109 -4.87 2.59 9.94
CA ALA A 109 -6.33 2.60 10.10
C ALA A 109 -7.11 3.10 8.86
N GLY A 110 -6.62 2.80 7.65
CA GLY A 110 -7.27 3.22 6.41
C GLY A 110 -7.11 4.70 6.14
N VAL A 111 -5.83 5.13 6.10
CA VAL A 111 -5.37 6.52 5.96
C VAL A 111 -5.76 7.37 7.18
N VAL A 112 -4.84 7.49 8.14
CA VAL A 112 -4.99 8.27 9.39
C VAL A 112 -6.34 8.13 10.10
N GLY A 113 -6.93 6.93 10.09
CA GLY A 113 -8.20 6.64 10.76
C GLY A 113 -9.47 6.83 9.95
N TRP A 114 -9.39 7.16 8.65
CA TRP A 114 -10.56 7.32 7.79
C TRP A 114 -11.28 6.01 7.46
N GLY A 115 -10.69 4.85 7.76
CA GLY A 115 -11.33 3.56 7.51
C GLY A 115 -11.49 3.21 6.02
N THR A 116 -10.69 3.81 5.14
CA THR A 116 -10.69 3.59 3.68
C THR A 116 -10.02 2.27 3.29
N LEU A 117 -9.10 2.23 2.31
CA LEU A 117 -8.38 1.02 1.93
C LEU A 117 -7.63 0.43 3.14
N CYS A 118 -7.70 -0.89 3.34
CA CYS A 118 -6.94 -1.54 4.40
C CYS A 118 -5.44 -1.25 4.25
N GLY A 119 -4.81 -0.75 5.31
CA GLY A 119 -3.41 -0.36 5.26
C GLY A 119 -2.51 -1.51 4.80
N ALA A 120 -2.74 -2.74 5.26
CA ALA A 120 -1.95 -3.90 4.87
C ALA A 120 -1.99 -4.14 3.34
N LEU A 121 -3.18 -4.01 2.73
CA LEU A 121 -3.35 -4.09 1.28
C LEU A 121 -2.60 -2.95 0.56
N ASN A 122 -2.72 -1.72 1.07
CA ASN A 122 -2.03 -0.56 0.50
C ASN A 122 -0.50 -0.75 0.54
N GLY A 123 0.03 -1.25 1.65
CA GLY A 123 1.46 -1.52 1.82
C GLY A 123 1.96 -2.62 0.88
N ALA A 124 1.25 -3.75 0.81
CA ALA A 124 1.58 -4.82 -0.12
C ALA A 124 1.52 -4.35 -1.58
N ALA A 125 0.45 -3.65 -1.98
CA ALA A 125 0.30 -3.14 -3.35
C ALA A 125 1.41 -2.15 -3.73
N ALA A 126 1.77 -1.23 -2.84
CA ALA A 126 2.87 -0.30 -3.08
C ALA A 126 4.20 -1.04 -3.32
N LEU A 127 4.47 -2.11 -2.58
CA LEU A 127 5.69 -2.89 -2.77
C LEU A 127 5.65 -3.79 -4.02
N LEU A 128 4.51 -4.39 -4.35
CA LEU A 128 4.33 -5.13 -5.59
C LEU A 128 4.65 -4.24 -6.81
N TYR A 129 4.14 -3.00 -6.80
CA TYR A 129 4.42 -2.02 -7.86
C TYR A 129 5.87 -1.53 -7.87
N LEU A 130 6.57 -1.61 -6.74
CA LEU A 130 7.99 -1.25 -6.64
C LEU A 130 8.88 -2.24 -7.40
N VAL A 131 8.51 -3.52 -7.43
CA VAL A 131 9.38 -4.63 -7.87
C VAL A 131 8.90 -5.33 -9.15
N LEU A 132 7.74 -4.97 -9.69
CA LEU A 132 7.15 -5.55 -10.89
C LEU A 132 6.83 -4.47 -11.92
N ASP A 133 6.82 -4.85 -13.20
CA ASP A 133 6.21 -4.00 -14.23
C ASP A 133 4.70 -3.80 -13.97
N ALA A 134 4.12 -2.77 -14.59
CA ALA A 134 2.74 -2.38 -14.36
C ALA A 134 1.73 -3.52 -14.60
N LYS A 135 1.96 -4.36 -15.62
CA LYS A 135 1.03 -5.45 -15.97
C LYS A 135 1.07 -6.54 -14.91
N ALA A 136 2.27 -6.99 -14.53
CA ALA A 136 2.44 -7.99 -13.48
C ALA A 136 1.96 -7.46 -12.11
N ALA A 137 2.29 -6.21 -11.77
CA ALA A 137 1.84 -5.58 -10.53
C ALA A 137 0.31 -5.51 -10.45
N THR A 138 -0.37 -5.06 -11.51
CA THR A 138 -1.84 -5.01 -11.56
C THR A 138 -2.46 -6.39 -11.36
N ALA A 139 -1.91 -7.44 -11.98
CA ALA A 139 -2.44 -8.79 -11.84
C ALA A 139 -2.31 -9.32 -10.40
N LEU A 140 -1.14 -9.15 -9.76
CA LEU A 140 -0.93 -9.60 -8.38
C LEU A 140 -1.71 -8.75 -7.37
N ILE A 141 -1.84 -7.45 -7.58
CA ILE A 141 -2.63 -6.57 -6.70
C ILE A 141 -4.11 -7.00 -6.72
N ASN A 142 -4.66 -7.27 -7.91
CA ASN A 142 -6.03 -7.77 -8.02
C ASN A 142 -6.20 -9.10 -7.29
N GLU A 143 -5.26 -10.02 -7.44
CA GLU A 143 -5.26 -11.30 -6.74
C GLU A 143 -5.24 -11.11 -5.21
N VAL A 144 -4.33 -10.29 -4.67
CA VAL A 144 -4.25 -10.00 -3.23
C VAL A 144 -5.56 -9.38 -2.71
N PHE A 145 -6.17 -8.47 -3.46
CA PHE A 145 -7.38 -7.78 -3.03
C PHE A 145 -8.60 -8.70 -3.07
N ALA A 146 -8.70 -9.53 -4.10
CA ALA A 146 -9.76 -10.52 -4.24
C ALA A 146 -9.64 -11.59 -3.14
N TRP A 147 -8.46 -12.18 -2.97
CA TRP A 147 -8.14 -13.10 -1.87
C TRP A 147 -8.49 -12.52 -0.51
N TYR A 148 -8.03 -11.30 -0.19
CA TYR A 148 -8.31 -10.66 1.10
C TYR A 148 -9.80 -10.52 1.38
N GLY A 149 -10.58 -10.22 0.34
CA GLY A 149 -12.02 -10.08 0.46
C GLY A 149 -12.73 -11.40 0.74
N SER A 150 -12.27 -12.52 0.17
CA SER A 150 -12.93 -13.83 0.25
C SER A 150 -12.36 -14.77 1.31
N GLU A 151 -11.11 -14.57 1.73
CA GLU A 151 -10.41 -15.46 2.66
C GLU A 151 -10.86 -15.22 4.12
N GLU A 152 -10.89 -16.30 4.91
CA GLU A 152 -11.12 -16.22 6.35
C GLU A 152 -9.84 -15.76 7.09
N LEU A 153 -9.72 -14.44 7.29
CA LEU A 153 -8.50 -13.80 7.80
C LEU A 153 -8.60 -13.32 9.26
N PRO A 154 -7.48 -13.27 10.00
CA PRO A 154 -6.11 -13.64 9.59
C PRO A 154 -5.85 -15.16 9.57
N ASN A 155 -5.09 -15.65 8.58
CA ASN A 155 -4.77 -17.07 8.42
C ASN A 155 -3.31 -17.42 8.75
N TYR A 156 -2.53 -16.45 9.22
CA TYR A 156 -1.20 -16.65 9.77
C TYR A 156 -1.17 -16.30 11.27
N LYS A 157 -0.65 -17.22 12.09
CA LYS A 157 -0.35 -17.00 13.51
C LYS A 157 1.15 -16.70 13.68
N PRO A 158 1.53 -15.50 14.14
CA PRO A 158 2.93 -15.17 14.44
C PRO A 158 3.54 -16.10 15.49
N LYS A 159 4.87 -16.26 15.46
CA LYS A 159 5.60 -17.16 16.38
C LYS A 159 5.56 -16.68 17.84
N ALA A 160 5.59 -15.38 18.06
CA ALA A 160 5.53 -14.75 19.38
C ALA A 160 4.39 -13.72 19.45
N PRO A 161 3.13 -14.17 19.39
CA PRO A 161 1.99 -13.27 19.37
C PRO A 161 1.69 -12.75 20.79
N LYS A 162 0.99 -11.62 20.89
CA LYS A 162 0.54 -11.06 22.18
C LYS A 162 -0.70 -11.76 22.72
N PHE A 163 -1.44 -12.45 21.85
CA PHE A 163 -2.63 -13.22 22.18
C PHE A 163 -2.49 -14.61 21.60
N ASP A 164 -2.93 -15.64 22.32
CA ASP A 164 -2.81 -17.02 21.84
C ASP A 164 -3.75 -17.34 20.67
N THR A 165 -4.89 -16.66 20.63
CA THR A 165 -5.94 -16.87 19.63
C THR A 165 -6.54 -15.55 19.17
N ILE A 166 -6.73 -15.42 17.86
CA ILE A 166 -7.50 -14.35 17.24
C ILE A 166 -8.57 -15.00 16.37
N LYS A 167 -9.83 -14.57 16.55
CA LYS A 167 -10.92 -15.00 15.69
C LYS A 167 -10.68 -14.52 14.25
N THR A 168 -11.15 -15.28 13.29
CA THR A 168 -11.06 -14.95 11.87
C THR A 168 -12.40 -14.50 11.30
N SER A 169 -12.40 -13.81 10.17
CA SER A 169 -13.62 -13.37 9.47
C SER A 169 -13.34 -13.14 7.99
N VAL A 170 -14.32 -13.40 7.13
CA VAL A 170 -14.30 -12.99 5.71
C VAL A 170 -14.73 -11.52 5.62
N ALA A 171 -13.90 -10.67 5.02
CA ALA A 171 -14.14 -9.21 5.01
C ALA A 171 -15.18 -8.77 3.97
N ASN A 172 -15.30 -9.50 2.86
CA ASN A 172 -16.12 -9.14 1.68
C ASN A 172 -15.82 -7.76 1.09
N SER A 173 -14.72 -7.11 1.47
CA SER A 173 -14.35 -5.77 1.03
C SER A 173 -12.88 -5.49 1.34
N PRO A 174 -12.15 -4.77 0.47
CA PRO A 174 -10.81 -4.27 0.78
C PRO A 174 -10.82 -3.09 1.78
N LEU A 175 -12.00 -2.55 2.12
CA LEU A 175 -12.13 -1.41 3.02
C LEU A 175 -11.88 -1.82 4.49
N CYS A 176 -11.05 -1.03 5.17
CA CYS A 176 -10.69 -1.16 6.58
C CYS A 176 -11.93 -1.06 7.47
N HIS A 177 -12.81 -0.08 7.21
CA HIS A 177 -14.06 0.10 7.94
C HIS A 177 -14.91 -1.18 7.92
N VAL A 178 -15.14 -1.74 6.73
CA VAL A 178 -15.92 -2.97 6.56
C VAL A 178 -15.24 -4.15 7.24
N SER A 179 -13.95 -4.39 6.93
CA SER A 179 -13.18 -5.52 7.49
C SER A 179 -13.15 -5.53 9.02
N VAL A 180 -12.87 -4.38 9.65
CA VAL A 180 -12.82 -4.27 11.12
C VAL A 180 -14.21 -4.40 11.73
N THR A 181 -15.24 -3.82 11.11
CA THR A 181 -16.61 -3.89 11.63
C THR A 181 -17.16 -5.32 11.55
N THR A 182 -17.01 -5.98 10.41
CA THR A 182 -17.40 -7.39 10.21
C THR A 182 -16.72 -8.30 11.23
N TRP A 183 -15.41 -8.12 11.43
CA TRP A 183 -14.68 -8.87 12.45
C TRP A 183 -15.18 -8.58 13.87
N SER A 184 -15.43 -7.31 14.19
CA SER A 184 -15.90 -6.90 15.53
C SER A 184 -17.27 -7.51 15.85
N VAL A 185 -18.18 -7.51 14.88
CA VAL A 185 -19.51 -8.17 14.99
C VAL A 185 -19.35 -9.69 15.20
N LYS A 186 -18.55 -10.37 14.38
CA LYS A 186 -18.34 -11.83 14.50
C LYS A 186 -17.63 -12.22 15.79
N SER A 187 -16.68 -11.39 16.24
CA SER A 187 -15.83 -11.72 17.38
C SER A 187 -16.45 -11.36 18.73
N GLY A 188 -17.30 -10.34 18.76
CA GLY A 188 -17.83 -9.72 19.99
C GLY A 188 -16.91 -8.66 20.60
N PHE A 189 -15.72 -8.44 20.04
CA PHE A 189 -14.79 -7.42 20.53
C PHE A 189 -15.10 -6.03 19.97
N LYS A 190 -14.87 -5.00 20.79
CA LYS A 190 -15.01 -3.61 20.37
C LYS A 190 -13.91 -3.21 19.38
N THR A 191 -14.19 -2.27 18.48
CA THR A 191 -13.19 -1.76 17.52
C THR A 191 -12.00 -1.07 18.21
N GLY A 192 -12.17 -0.52 19.41
CA GLY A 192 -11.08 0.06 20.22
C GLY A 192 -10.27 -0.96 21.03
N SER A 193 -10.56 -2.26 20.93
CA SER A 193 -9.97 -3.29 21.78
C SER A 193 -8.52 -3.64 21.42
N PRO A 194 -7.70 -4.08 22.39
CA PRO A 194 -6.40 -4.70 22.14
C PRO A 194 -6.46 -5.90 21.19
N GLU A 195 -7.52 -6.71 21.27
CA GLU A 195 -7.74 -7.88 20.42
C GLU A 195 -7.92 -7.49 18.96
N ARG A 196 -8.62 -6.38 18.68
CA ARG A 196 -8.70 -5.83 17.32
C ARG A 196 -7.34 -5.38 16.81
N ALA A 197 -6.55 -4.71 17.65
CA ALA A 197 -5.20 -4.27 17.28
C ALA A 197 -4.30 -5.47 16.95
N GLU A 198 -4.35 -6.52 17.78
CA GLU A 198 -3.64 -7.77 17.52
C GLU A 198 -4.13 -8.45 16.24
N ARG A 199 -5.45 -8.50 16.01
CA ARG A 199 -6.01 -9.00 14.74
C ARG A 199 -5.46 -8.25 13.54
N CYS A 200 -5.35 -6.92 13.61
CA CYS A 200 -4.75 -6.14 12.53
C CYS A 200 -3.26 -6.45 12.34
N ALA A 201 -2.51 -6.77 13.41
CA ALA A 201 -1.12 -7.19 13.30
C ALA A 201 -0.99 -8.57 12.61
N TRP A 202 -1.83 -9.54 12.98
CA TRP A 202 -1.88 -10.86 12.33
C TRP A 202 -2.35 -10.77 10.88
N LEU A 203 -3.31 -9.87 10.60
CA LEU A 203 -3.76 -9.58 9.24
C LEU A 203 -2.64 -9.01 8.39
N THR A 204 -1.87 -8.06 8.94
CA THR A 204 -0.69 -7.49 8.29
C THR A 204 0.34 -8.57 7.95
N ALA A 205 0.59 -9.52 8.85
CA ALA A 205 1.46 -10.66 8.59
C ALA A 205 0.90 -11.60 7.50
N SER A 206 -0.40 -11.91 7.56
CA SER A 206 -1.07 -12.75 6.56
C SER A 206 -0.97 -12.15 5.16
N VAL A 207 -1.22 -10.84 5.03
CA VAL A 207 -1.14 -10.12 3.75
C VAL A 207 0.29 -10.07 3.22
N ALA A 208 1.28 -9.80 4.08
CA ALA A 208 2.69 -9.79 3.68
C ALA A 208 3.14 -11.19 3.18
N LYS A 209 2.76 -12.25 3.91
CA LYS A 209 3.01 -13.64 3.52
C LYS A 209 2.44 -13.94 2.14
N TYR A 210 1.15 -13.64 1.93
CA TYR A 210 0.48 -13.94 0.67
C TYR A 210 1.09 -13.16 -0.51
N ALA A 211 1.39 -11.87 -0.31
CA ALA A 211 2.06 -11.06 -1.33
C ALA A 211 3.43 -11.64 -1.73
N VAL A 212 4.21 -12.13 -0.77
CA VAL A 212 5.51 -12.79 -1.06
C VAL A 212 5.33 -14.13 -1.76
N GLU A 213 4.33 -14.93 -1.38
CA GLU A 213 4.02 -16.17 -2.07
C GLU A 213 3.73 -15.91 -3.55
N LEU A 214 2.93 -14.89 -3.86
CA LEU A 214 2.65 -14.49 -5.23
C LEU A 214 3.88 -13.93 -5.95
N LEU A 215 4.71 -13.12 -5.29
CA LEU A 215 5.97 -12.62 -5.86
C LEU A 215 6.93 -13.75 -6.21
N ASN A 216 7.06 -14.75 -5.33
CA ASN A 216 7.88 -15.92 -5.58
C ASN A 216 7.35 -16.74 -6.76
N GLN A 217 6.03 -16.95 -6.83
CA GLN A 217 5.40 -17.60 -7.99
C GLN A 217 5.62 -16.80 -9.28
N GLN A 218 5.52 -15.47 -9.23
CA GLN A 218 5.76 -14.60 -10.39
C GLN A 218 7.22 -14.67 -10.85
N ALA A 219 8.18 -14.70 -9.92
CA ALA A 219 9.61 -14.87 -10.22
C ALA A 219 9.91 -16.23 -10.88
N ASP A 220 9.15 -17.26 -10.51
CA ASP A 220 9.22 -18.60 -11.12
C ASP A 220 8.34 -18.72 -12.39
N SER A 221 7.73 -17.62 -12.87
CA SER A 221 6.76 -17.61 -13.98
C SER A 221 5.58 -18.58 -13.79
N ALA A 222 5.25 -18.89 -12.54
CA ALA A 222 4.24 -19.85 -12.13
C ALA A 222 2.95 -19.20 -11.60
N PHE A 223 2.93 -17.87 -11.44
CA PHE A 223 1.77 -17.14 -10.96
C PHE A 223 0.55 -17.36 -11.87
N LYS A 224 -0.58 -17.70 -11.23
CA LYS A 224 -1.91 -17.76 -11.85
C LYS A 224 -2.90 -17.13 -10.89
N ALA A 225 -3.68 -16.18 -11.37
CA ALA A 225 -4.78 -15.62 -10.59
C ALA A 225 -5.77 -16.75 -10.24
N ALA A 226 -6.09 -16.86 -8.95
CA ALA A 226 -6.99 -17.86 -8.43
C ALA A 226 -8.38 -17.27 -8.11
N HIS A 227 -8.45 -15.96 -7.87
CA HIS A 227 -9.68 -15.30 -7.46
C HIS A 227 -10.26 -14.45 -8.60
N GLU A 228 -11.33 -14.97 -9.21
CA GLU A 228 -12.09 -14.21 -10.20
C GLU A 228 -13.07 -13.22 -9.55
N VAL A 229 -13.48 -12.22 -10.34
CA VAL A 229 -14.61 -11.37 -9.96
C VAL A 229 -15.87 -12.24 -9.78
N PRO A 230 -16.56 -12.17 -8.64
CA PRO A 230 -17.77 -12.94 -8.39
C PRO A 230 -18.87 -12.71 -9.43
N GLN A 231 -19.70 -13.73 -9.69
CA GLN A 231 -20.71 -13.68 -10.75
C GLN A 231 -21.81 -12.64 -10.49
N ASP A 232 -22.17 -12.41 -9.23
CA ASP A 232 -23.10 -11.35 -8.84
C ASP A 232 -22.51 -9.96 -9.10
N VAL A 233 -21.23 -9.75 -8.81
CA VAL A 233 -20.51 -8.51 -9.15
C VAL A 233 -20.42 -8.32 -10.67
N LYS A 234 -20.10 -9.38 -11.42
CA LYS A 234 -20.10 -9.36 -12.90
C LYS A 234 -21.48 -8.96 -13.45
N ALA A 235 -22.56 -9.46 -12.87
CA ALA A 235 -23.93 -9.10 -13.26
C ALA A 235 -24.26 -7.62 -12.96
N CYS A 236 -23.76 -7.05 -11.86
CA CYS A 236 -23.89 -5.60 -11.64
C CYS A 236 -23.09 -4.80 -12.68
N LEU A 237 -21.85 -5.20 -12.94
CA LEU A 237 -20.94 -4.48 -13.84
C LEU A 237 -21.32 -4.58 -15.31
N SER A 238 -22.15 -5.54 -15.74
CA SER A 238 -22.63 -5.59 -17.13
C SER A 238 -23.49 -4.39 -17.52
N CYS A 239 -24.18 -3.77 -16.55
CA CYS A 239 -24.95 -2.55 -16.77
C CYS A 239 -24.26 -1.32 -16.18
N HIS A 240 -23.67 -1.44 -14.98
CA HIS A 240 -23.10 -0.32 -14.24
C HIS A 240 -21.63 -0.04 -14.53
N GLY A 241 -20.90 -1.03 -15.06
CA GLY A 241 -19.49 -0.91 -15.41
C GLY A 241 -19.28 -0.26 -16.78
N LYS A 242 -18.00 -0.08 -17.15
CA LYS A 242 -17.59 0.50 -18.43
C LYS A 242 -18.21 -0.25 -19.62
N GLY A 243 -18.88 0.48 -20.51
CA GLY A 243 -19.57 -0.05 -21.69
C GLY A 243 -20.96 -0.61 -21.41
N GLY A 244 -21.46 -0.53 -20.17
CA GLY A 244 -22.82 -0.90 -19.82
C GLY A 244 -23.83 0.21 -20.10
N GLU A 245 -25.12 -0.13 -20.10
CA GLU A 245 -26.20 0.83 -20.39
C GLU A 245 -26.28 1.99 -19.39
N VAL A 246 -25.90 1.76 -18.12
CA VAL A 246 -25.95 2.77 -17.05
C VAL A 246 -24.59 3.43 -16.82
N GLU A 247 -23.50 2.65 -16.90
CA GLU A 247 -22.09 3.10 -16.75
C GLU A 247 -21.87 4.17 -15.65
N ASN A 248 -22.34 3.90 -14.43
CA ASN A 248 -22.22 4.83 -13.29
C ASN A 248 -21.35 4.30 -12.14
N VAL A 249 -20.63 3.20 -12.35
CA VAL A 249 -19.68 2.61 -11.38
C VAL A 249 -18.27 2.63 -11.95
N HIS A 250 -17.39 3.38 -11.28
CA HIS A 250 -15.96 3.44 -11.61
C HIS A 250 -15.18 2.33 -10.88
N ALA A 251 -15.49 1.08 -11.21
CA ALA A 251 -14.77 -0.09 -10.71
C ALA A 251 -14.80 -1.21 -11.76
N THR A 252 -13.72 -1.96 -11.87
CA THR A 252 -13.62 -3.16 -12.74
C THR A 252 -13.61 -4.46 -11.95
N SER A 253 -13.50 -4.39 -10.62
CA SER A 253 -13.40 -5.54 -9.73
C SER A 253 -13.88 -5.16 -8.33
N ALA A 254 -14.57 -6.08 -7.66
CA ALA A 254 -14.96 -5.99 -6.26
C ALA A 254 -15.19 -7.41 -5.72
N THR A 255 -15.06 -7.59 -4.41
CA THR A 255 -15.41 -8.85 -3.75
C THR A 255 -16.92 -8.98 -3.54
N SER A 256 -17.62 -7.86 -3.33
CA SER A 256 -19.06 -7.84 -3.15
C SER A 256 -19.60 -6.43 -3.37
N CYS A 257 -20.78 -6.33 -4.00
CA CYS A 257 -21.57 -5.10 -4.04
C CYS A 257 -22.60 -5.07 -2.90
N THR A 258 -23.04 -6.23 -2.44
CA THR A 258 -24.17 -6.41 -1.51
C THR A 258 -23.81 -6.14 -0.05
N VAL A 259 -22.53 -5.97 0.28
CA VAL A 259 -22.11 -5.42 1.58
C VAL A 259 -22.71 -4.04 1.85
N CYS A 260 -22.87 -3.23 0.80
CA CYS A 260 -23.43 -1.87 0.91
C CYS A 260 -24.78 -1.72 0.18
N HIS A 261 -24.98 -2.44 -0.93
CA HIS A 261 -26.18 -2.35 -1.74
C HIS A 261 -27.16 -3.48 -1.41
N THR A 262 -27.82 -3.38 -0.25
CA THR A 262 -28.78 -4.39 0.22
C THR A 262 -30.18 -4.21 -0.34
N ASP A 263 -30.58 -2.97 -0.61
CA ASP A 263 -31.96 -2.60 -0.96
C ASP A 263 -32.10 -2.30 -2.46
N ILE A 264 -31.82 -3.33 -3.27
CA ILE A 264 -31.94 -3.24 -4.73
C ILE A 264 -33.43 -3.17 -5.10
N LYS A 265 -33.85 -2.02 -5.67
CA LYS A 265 -35.27 -1.69 -5.92
C LYS A 265 -35.98 -2.69 -6.85
N PRO A 266 -37.33 -2.77 -6.81
CA PRO A 266 -38.12 -3.60 -7.72
C PRO A 266 -37.94 -3.29 -9.22
N ASN A 267 -37.51 -2.06 -9.55
CA ASN A 267 -37.23 -1.64 -10.94
C ASN A 267 -35.83 -2.05 -11.42
N HIS A 268 -35.02 -2.69 -10.57
CA HIS A 268 -33.85 -3.39 -11.04
C HIS A 268 -34.35 -4.66 -11.74
N PRO A 269 -33.97 -4.93 -12.99
CA PRO A 269 -34.44 -6.12 -13.69
C PRO A 269 -34.16 -7.35 -12.81
N SER A 270 -35.22 -8.12 -12.53
CA SER A 270 -35.07 -9.42 -11.91
C SER A 270 -34.18 -10.26 -12.82
N LYS A 271 -33.17 -10.92 -12.23
CA LYS A 271 -32.31 -11.87 -12.94
C LYS A 271 -33.11 -12.82 -13.83
#